data_AF-A0A380FLP0-F1
#
_entry.id   AF-A0A380FLP0-F1
#
_cell.length_a   1.000
_cell.length_b   1.000
_cell.length_c   1.000
_cell.angle_alpha   90.00
_cell.angle_beta   90.00
_cell.angle_gamma   90.00
#
_symmetry.space_group_name_H-M   'P 1'
#
loop_
_entity.id
_entity.type
_entity.pdbx_description
1 polymer ?
#
loop_
_entity_poly.entity_id
_entity_poly.type
_entity_poly.pdbx_seq_one_letter_code
_entity_poly.pdbx_strand_id
1 'polypeptide(L)' 'MFIMADKGENDPNLKSQEKDPVWQDLDAVKNNRVSVVDRNTWARARGIISSEQIAKELVEISKKQKEDKQQK' A
#
# COMPACT_ATOMS: atom_id res chain seq x y z
N MET A 1 2.37 1.84 5.75
CA MET A 1 2.50 2.94 4.78
C MET A 1 1.71 2.55 3.55
N PHE A 2 0.87 3.45 3.03
CA PHE A 2 0.11 3.21 1.81
C PHE A 2 0.68 4.07 0.68
N ILE A 3 0.90 3.47 -0.48
CA ILE A 3 1.37 4.18 -1.67
C ILE A 3 0.28 4.14 -2.73
N MET A 4 -0.15 5.32 -3.15
CA MET A 4 -1.21 5.46 -4.15
C MET A 4 -0.57 5.60 -5.53
N ALA A 5 -0.63 4.54 -6.34
CA ALA A 5 0.00 4.49 -7.66
C ALA A 5 -1.04 4.21 -8.76
N ASP A 6 -0.91 4.90 -9.90
CA ASP A 6 -1.83 4.71 -11.03
C ASP A 6 -1.59 3.38 -11.76
N LYS A 7 -0.37 2.83 -11.69
CA LYS A 7 0.02 1.55 -12.29
C LYS A 7 0.32 0.45 -11.27
N GLY A 8 -0.18 0.61 -10.03
CA GLY A 8 0.06 -0.32 -8.93
C GLY A 8 1.56 -0.50 -8.65
N GLU A 9 1.96 -1.72 -8.25
CA GLU A 9 3.35 -2.04 -7.91
C GLU A 9 4.33 -1.88 -9.09
N ASN A 10 3.83 -1.84 -10.33
CA ASN A 10 4.63 -1.70 -11.54
C ASN A 10 4.81 -0.25 -12.00
N ASP A 11 4.41 0.74 -11.19
CA ASP A 11 4.62 2.15 -11.51
C ASP A 11 6.12 2.47 -11.60
N PRO A 12 6.63 2.99 -12.73
CA PRO A 12 8.05 3.29 -12.91
C PRO A 12 8.61 4.28 -11.88
N ASN A 13 7.79 5.23 -11.42
CA ASN A 13 8.23 6.20 -10.42
C ASN A 13 8.38 5.53 -9.07
N LEU A 14 7.46 4.64 -8.71
CA LEU A 14 7.57 3.83 -7.49
C LEU A 14 8.81 2.92 -7.57
N LYS A 15 9.03 2.23 -8.69
CA LYS A 15 10.22 1.38 -8.89
C LYS A 15 11.54 2.15 -8.81
N SER A 16 11.56 3.41 -9.25
CA SER A 16 12.72 4.27 -9.08
C SER A 16 12.94 4.62 -7.61
N GLN A 17 11.87 5.01 -6.91
CA GLN A 17 11.91 5.38 -5.50
C GLN A 17 12.27 4.19 -4.59
N GLU A 18 11.82 2.98 -4.91
CA GLU A 18 12.14 1.74 -4.17
C GLU A 18 13.65 1.42 -4.16
N LYS A 19 14.41 1.93 -5.14
CA LYS A 19 15.87 1.74 -5.22
C LYS A 19 16.65 2.74 -4.38
N ASP A 20 16.00 3.79 -3.88
CA ASP A 20 16.66 4.82 -3.08
C ASP A 20 17.11 4.25 -1.72
N PRO A 21 18.34 4.52 -1.25
CA PRO A 21 18.79 4.06 0.06
C PRO A 21 17.89 4.52 1.22
N VAL A 22 17.35 5.74 1.13
CA VAL A 22 16.43 6.29 2.15
C VAL A 22 15.13 5.49 2.19
N TRP A 23 14.65 4.98 1.04
CA TRP A 23 13.49 4.11 0.99
C TRP A 23 13.73 2.82 1.77
N GLN A 24 14.88 2.19 1.57
CA GLN A 24 15.26 0.95 2.29
C GLN A 24 15.37 1.17 3.80
N ASP A 25 15.63 2.40 4.23
CA ASP A 25 15.73 2.73 5.64
C ASP A 25 14.41 2.91 6.37
N LEU A 26 13.31 3.03 5.65
CA LEU A 26 11.97 3.21 6.22
C LEU A 26 11.55 1.98 7.04
N ASP A 27 11.10 2.21 8.27
CA ASP A 27 10.57 1.17 9.16
C ASP A 27 9.44 0.36 8.51
N ALA A 28 8.57 1.02 7.72
CA ALA A 28 7.51 0.34 6.99
C ALA A 28 8.05 -0.62 5.92
N VAL A 29 9.15 -0.27 5.23
CA VAL A 29 9.78 -1.11 4.21
C VAL A 29 10.47 -2.30 4.88
N LYS A 30 11.29 -2.05 5.91
CA LYS A 30 12.01 -3.08 6.68
C LYS A 30 11.10 -4.16 7.25
N ASN A 31 9.86 -3.79 7.58
CA ASN A 31 8.89 -4.70 8.18
C ASN A 31 7.78 -5.17 7.23
N ASN A 32 7.93 -4.99 5.92
CA ASN A 32 6.92 -5.38 4.92
C ASN A 32 5.51 -4.80 5.20
N ARG A 33 5.45 -3.55 5.69
CA ARG A 33 4.21 -2.80 6.00
C ARG A 33 3.94 -1.72 4.94
N VAL A 34 4.34 -1.96 3.70
CA VAL A 34 4.02 -1.10 2.55
C VAL A 34 2.94 -1.78 1.73
N SER A 35 1.88 -1.05 1.40
CA SER A 35 0.81 -1.54 0.54
C SER A 35 0.55 -0.54 -0.57
N VAL A 36 0.59 -1.01 -1.81
CA VAL A 36 0.28 -0.20 -2.98
C VAL A 36 -1.21 -0.31 -3.28
N VAL A 37 -1.90 0.82 -3.36
CA VAL A 37 -3.36 0.92 -3.50
C VAL A 37 -3.74 1.76 -4.72
N ASP A 38 -4.96 1.57 -5.22
CA ASP A 38 -5.47 2.31 -6.37
C ASP A 38 -5.69 3.80 -6.03
N ARG A 39 -5.04 4.68 -6.80
CA ARG A 39 -5.10 6.13 -6.59
C ARG A 39 -6.49 6.71 -6.88
N ASN A 40 -7.25 6.14 -7.81
CA ASN A 40 -8.59 6.65 -8.11
C ASN A 40 -9.50 6.51 -6.89
N THR A 41 -9.48 5.33 -6.27
CA THR A 41 -10.28 5.01 -5.09
C THR A 41 -9.81 5.81 -3.87
N TRP A 42 -8.50 5.82 -3.59
CA TRP A 42 -7.97 6.37 -2.34
C TRP A 42 -7.80 7.90 -2.32
N ALA A 43 -7.66 8.56 -3.48
CA ALA A 43 -7.42 10.01 -3.54
C ALA A 43 -8.43 10.80 -4.37
N ARG A 44 -8.93 10.24 -5.49
CA ARG A 44 -9.72 11.01 -6.47
C ARG A 44 -11.23 10.91 -6.24
N ALA A 45 -11.76 9.73 -5.93
CA ALA A 45 -13.21 9.46 -5.89
C ALA A 45 -13.93 10.20 -4.74
N ARG A 46 -13.34 10.23 -3.54
CA ARG A 46 -13.80 11.02 -2.36
C ARG A 46 -15.31 10.97 -2.07
N GLY A 47 -15.98 9.87 -2.40
CA GLY A 47 -17.39 9.60 -2.12
C GLY A 47 -17.59 8.52 -1.06
N ILE A 48 -18.84 8.32 -0.64
CA ILE A 48 -19.22 7.32 0.38
C ILE A 48 -18.81 5.92 -0.08
N ILE A 49 -19.13 5.54 -1.32
CA ILE A 49 -18.77 4.22 -1.86
C ILE A 49 -17.25 4.01 -1.88
N SER A 50 -16.46 5.02 -2.26
CA SER A 50 -15.00 4.91 -2.19
C SER A 50 -14.50 4.77 -0.75
N SER A 51 -15.15 5.43 0.22
CA SER A 51 -14.77 5.28 1.63
C SER A 51 -15.06 3.87 2.16
N GLU A 52 -16.17 3.26 1.75
CA GLU A 52 -16.49 1.87 2.05
C GLU A 52 -15.50 0.90 1.40
N GLN A 53 -15.10 1.17 0.15
CA GLN A 53 -14.08 0.39 -0.55
C GLN A 53 -12.72 0.47 0.16
N ILE A 54 -12.28 1.67 0.57
CA ILE A 54 -11.06 1.85 1.36
C ILE A 54 -11.13 1.05 2.66
N ALA A 55 -12.25 1.12 3.38
CA ALA A 55 -12.43 0.38 4.64
C ALA A 55 -12.38 -1.14 4.41
N LYS A 56 -13.02 -1.64 3.36
CA LYS A 56 -12.98 -3.06 2.97
C LYS A 56 -11.56 -3.50 2.63
N GLU A 57 -10.83 -2.72 1.84
CA GLU A 57 -9.46 -3.02 1.45
C GLU A 57 -8.51 -3.03 2.65
N LEU A 58 -8.69 -2.10 3.59
CA LEU A 58 -7.94 -2.07 4.86
C LEU A 58 -8.12 -3.35 5.68
N VAL A 59 -9.34 -3.90 5.73
CA VAL A 59 -9.61 -5.17 6.42
C VAL A 59 -8.84 -6.32 5.75
N GLU A 60 -8.83 -6.39 4.43
CA GLU A 60 -8.11 -7.44 3.70
C GLU A 60 -6.59 -7.32 3.85
N ILE A 61 -6.05 -6.10 3.80
CA ILE A 61 -4.62 -5.85 4.08
C ILE A 61 -4.27 -6.28 5.51
N SER A 62 -5.13 -5.99 6.49
CA SER A 62 -4.89 -6.37 7.88
C SER A 62 -4.89 -7.88 8.09
N LYS A 63 -5.73 -8.64 7.37
CA LYS A 63 -5.75 -10.11 7.44
C LYS A 63 -4.44 -10.69 6.90
N LYS A 64 -4.03 -10.28 5.70
CA LYS A 64 -2.77 -10.72 5.08
C LYS A 64 -1.56 -10.47 6.00
N GLN A 65 -1.48 -9.28 6.59
CA GLN A 65 -0.39 -8.97 7.53
C GLN A 65 -0.40 -9.84 8.80
N LYS A 66 -1.57 -10.32 9.25
CA LYS A 66 -1.64 -11.26 10.38
C LYS A 66 -1.14 -12.64 9.97
N GLU A 67 -1.50 -13.11 8.78
CA GLU A 67 -1.05 -14.38 8.22
C GLU A 67 0.48 -14.39 8.04
N ASP A 68 1.04 -13.34 7.44
CA ASP A 68 2.49 -13.19 7.24
C ASP A 68 3.29 -13.19 8.55
N LYS A 69 2.69 -12.72 9.65
CA LYS A 69 3.30 -12.72 10.98
C LYS A 69 3.19 -14.07 11.70
N GLN A 70 2.22 -14.90 11.36
CA GLN A 70 2.05 -16.24 11.96
C GLN A 70 2.93 -17.30 11.29
N GLN A 71 3.40 -17.04 10.05
CA GLN A 71 4.28 -17.93 9.29
C GLN A 71 5.78 -17.68 9.53
N LYS A 72 6.15 -16.69 10.34
CA LYS A 72 7.52 -16.36 10.74
C LYS A 72 7.77 -16.71 12.20
#